data_AF-A0A447P7B3-F1
#
_entry.id   AF-A0A447P7B3-F1
#
_cell.length_a   1.000
_cell.length_b   1.000
_cell.length_c   1.000
_cell.angle_alpha   90.00
_cell.angle_beta   90.00
_cell.angle_gamma   90.00
#
_symmetry.space_group_name_H-M   'P 1'
#
loop_
_entity.id
_entity.type
_entity.pdbx_description
1 polymer ?
#
loop_
_entity_poly.entity_id
_entity_poly.type
_entity_poly.pdbx_seq_one_letter_code
_entity_poly.pdbx_strand_id
1 'polypeptide(L)'
;MSLTLSEQYTSGLLALQLSRAGAPVLASEVVPSQEETLAQTAHWTTERRSNHYAGLALAVSGLENEHLNFALATPDGTYALRVRFSANRYSLAIRQEVCAMMALNMLRRWLNGEDIISEHGWIDVVESLTA
;
A
#
# COMPACT_ATOMS: atom_id res chain seq x y z
N MET A 1 6.89 -9.97 -13.75
CA MET A 1 6.74 -8.51 -13.55
C MET A 1 7.30 -8.16 -12.19
N SER A 2 8.13 -7.12 -12.07
CA SER A 2 8.84 -6.78 -10.83
C SER A 2 8.07 -5.79 -9.94
N LEU A 3 8.36 -5.78 -8.64
CA LEU A 3 7.70 -4.96 -7.63
C LEU A 3 8.72 -4.16 -6.79
N THR A 4 8.43 -2.89 -6.50
CA THR A 4 9.15 -2.10 -5.50
C THR A 4 8.21 -1.66 -4.37
N LEU A 5 8.72 -1.56 -3.14
CA LEU A 5 7.93 -1.34 -1.93
C LEU A 5 8.38 -0.11 -1.14
N SER A 6 7.42 0.61 -0.56
CA SER A 6 7.65 1.68 0.43
C SER A 6 6.75 1.44 1.64
N GLU A 7 7.34 1.20 2.80
CA GLU A 7 6.61 0.84 4.01
C GLU A 7 6.91 1.82 5.13
N GLN A 8 5.89 2.50 5.65
CA GLN A 8 6.00 3.23 6.91
C GLN A 8 5.37 2.42 8.04
N TYR A 9 4.05 2.23 8.00
CA TYR A 9 3.32 1.59 9.11
C TYR A 9 3.55 0.08 9.22
N THR A 10 3.66 -0.66 8.11
CA THR A 10 3.90 -2.12 8.11
C THR A 10 5.36 -2.48 8.41
N SER A 11 6.27 -1.50 8.37
CA SER A 11 7.66 -1.60 8.82
C SER A 11 8.44 -2.83 8.30
N GLY A 12 8.26 -3.19 7.04
CA GLY A 12 8.96 -4.29 6.37
C GLY A 12 8.19 -5.61 6.36
N LEU A 13 7.00 -5.66 6.97
CA LEU A 13 6.16 -6.86 6.98
C LEU A 13 5.72 -7.26 5.57
N LEU A 14 5.41 -6.30 4.68
CA LEU A 14 5.02 -6.61 3.31
C LEU A 14 6.17 -7.25 2.55
N ALA A 15 7.38 -6.68 2.66
CA ALA A 15 8.57 -7.23 2.05
C ALA A 15 8.83 -8.68 2.51
N LEU A 16 8.69 -8.94 3.82
CA LEU A 16 8.84 -10.29 4.38
C LEU A 16 7.80 -11.26 3.80
N GLN A 17 6.51 -10.87 3.77
CA GLN A 17 5.43 -11.72 3.27
C GLN A 17 5.58 -12.02 1.77
N LEU A 18 5.92 -11.00 0.97
CA LEU A 18 6.18 -11.13 -0.47
C LEU A 18 7.41 -11.99 -0.77
N SER A 19 8.49 -11.83 0.00
CA SER A 19 9.70 -12.65 -0.10
C SER A 19 9.40 -14.13 0.19
N ARG A 20 8.61 -14.43 1.24
CA ARG A 20 8.16 -15.80 1.54
C ARG A 20 7.33 -16.42 0.42
N ALA A 21 6.58 -15.61 -0.32
CA ALA A 21 5.81 -16.05 -1.48
C ALA A 21 6.64 -16.16 -2.77
N GLY A 22 7.93 -15.83 -2.76
CA GLY A 22 8.78 -15.82 -3.94
C GLY A 22 8.44 -14.70 -4.93
N ALA A 23 7.80 -13.62 -4.47
CA ALA A 23 7.48 -12.49 -5.33
C ALA A 23 8.77 -11.75 -5.78
N PRO A 24 8.83 -11.25 -7.03
CA PRO A 24 10.01 -10.59 -7.58
C PRO A 24 10.13 -9.13 -7.09
N VAL A 25 10.45 -8.95 -5.81
CA VAL A 25 10.70 -7.63 -5.20
C VAL A 25 12.11 -7.15 -5.58
N LEU A 26 12.21 -6.01 -6.27
CA LEU A 26 13.47 -5.39 -6.68
C LEU A 26 14.10 -4.55 -5.57
N ALA A 27 13.26 -3.77 -4.88
CA ALA A 27 13.66 -2.89 -3.81
C ALA A 27 12.53 -2.78 -2.79
N SER A 28 12.90 -2.61 -1.53
CA SER A 28 11.98 -2.39 -0.43
C SER A 28 12.64 -1.43 0.55
N GLU A 29 11.92 -0.38 0.89
CA GLU A 29 12.37 0.63 1.85
C GLU A 29 11.38 0.72 3.00
N VAL A 30 11.92 0.73 4.22
CA VAL A 30 11.18 1.14 5.41
C VAL A 30 11.49 2.60 5.67
N VAL A 31 10.48 3.45 5.51
CA VAL A 31 10.58 4.91 5.60
C VAL A 31 9.98 5.35 6.94
N PRO A 32 10.52 6.39 7.60
CA PRO A 32 9.89 6.96 8.79
C PRO A 32 8.44 7.41 8.53
N SER A 33 7.58 7.31 9.54
CA SER A 33 6.21 7.85 9.46
C SER A 33 6.26 9.35 9.24
N GLN A 34 5.53 9.83 8.24
CA GLN A 34 5.33 11.24 7.98
C GLN A 34 3.88 11.49 7.57
N GLU A 35 3.40 12.71 7.79
CA GLU A 35 2.05 13.08 7.37
C GLU A 35 2.03 13.28 5.85
N GLU A 36 1.15 12.53 5.18
CA GLU A 36 1.04 12.52 3.73
C GLU A 36 -0.42 12.61 3.29
N THR A 37 -0.68 13.50 2.33
CA THR A 37 -1.95 13.50 1.59
C THR A 37 -2.02 12.29 0.66
N LEU A 38 -3.23 11.91 0.25
CA LEU A 38 -3.41 10.79 -0.70
C LEU A 38 -2.71 11.07 -2.04
N ALA A 39 -2.80 12.31 -2.53
CA ALA A 39 -2.15 12.75 -3.75
C ALA A 39 -0.62 12.67 -3.67
N GLN A 40 -0.02 13.07 -2.54
CA GLN A 40 1.44 12.92 -2.33
C GLN A 40 1.86 11.45 -2.32
N THR A 41 1.09 10.60 -1.63
CA THR A 41 1.36 9.15 -1.58
C THR A 41 1.33 8.54 -2.99
N ALA A 42 0.31 8.88 -3.79
CA ALA A 42 0.19 8.44 -5.17
C ALA A 42 1.34 8.95 -6.06
N HIS A 43 1.69 10.23 -5.93
CA HIS A 43 2.77 10.85 -6.68
C HIS A 43 4.11 10.17 -6.41
N TRP A 44 4.52 10.02 -5.14
CA TRP A 44 5.78 9.37 -4.78
C TRP A 44 5.82 7.89 -5.16
N THR A 45 4.69 7.18 -5.08
CA THR A 45 4.62 5.78 -5.53
C THR A 45 4.82 5.67 -7.04
N THR A 46 4.29 6.61 -7.81
CA THR A 46 4.50 6.70 -9.26
C THR A 46 5.96 6.97 -9.59
N GLU A 47 6.58 7.97 -8.94
CA GLU A 47 8.00 8.27 -9.12
C GLU A 47 8.88 7.08 -8.74
N ARG A 48 8.56 6.40 -7.63
CA ARG A 48 9.28 5.21 -7.17
C ARG A 48 9.26 4.10 -8.22
N ARG A 49 8.11 3.82 -8.84
CA ARG A 49 8.01 2.82 -9.92
C ARG A 49 8.99 3.14 -11.05
N SER A 50 9.05 4.40 -11.45
CA SER A 50 9.94 4.90 -12.51
C SER A 50 11.42 4.82 -12.10
N ASN A 51 11.77 5.28 -10.89
CA ASN A 51 13.16 5.34 -10.40
C ASN A 51 13.79 3.95 -10.22
N HIS A 52 13.00 2.95 -9.82
CA HIS A 52 13.48 1.58 -9.70
C HIS A 52 13.28 0.74 -10.97
N TYR A 53 12.78 1.34 -12.07
CA TYR A 53 12.42 0.63 -13.30
C TYR A 53 11.56 -0.62 -13.04
N ALA A 54 10.64 -0.51 -12.08
CA ALA A 54 9.81 -1.62 -11.62
C ALA A 54 8.52 -1.72 -12.45
N GLY A 55 8.01 -2.94 -12.61
CA GLY A 55 6.69 -3.16 -13.21
C GLY A 55 5.56 -2.58 -12.36
N LEU A 56 5.70 -2.64 -11.03
CA LEU A 56 4.77 -2.11 -10.02
C LEU A 56 5.51 -1.40 -8.90
N ALA A 57 4.85 -0.44 -8.26
CA ALA A 57 5.22 0.05 -6.94
C ALA A 57 4.03 0.01 -5.98
N LEU A 58 4.24 -0.47 -4.76
CA LEU A 58 3.23 -0.53 -3.70
C LEU A 58 3.73 0.23 -2.48
N ALA A 59 2.93 1.15 -1.96
CA ALA A 59 3.26 1.95 -0.80
C ALA A 59 2.18 1.85 0.29
N VAL A 60 2.63 1.86 1.55
CA VAL A 60 1.79 2.00 2.75
C VAL A 60 2.34 3.14 3.59
N SER A 61 1.54 4.19 3.78
CA SER A 61 1.93 5.36 4.59
C SER A 61 1.93 5.05 6.09
N GLY A 62 2.29 6.05 6.90
CA GLY A 62 2.06 6.06 8.33
C GLY A 62 0.58 6.09 8.71
N LEU A 63 0.26 5.66 9.93
CA LEU A 63 -1.07 5.80 10.52
C LEU A 63 -1.17 7.15 11.22
N GLU A 64 -1.86 8.10 10.58
CA GLU A 64 -1.99 9.48 11.04
C GLU A 64 -3.46 9.85 11.21
N ASN A 65 -3.87 10.32 12.39
CA ASN A 65 -5.25 10.66 12.72
C ASN A 65 -6.25 9.55 12.36
N GLU A 66 -5.92 8.29 12.68
CA GLU A 66 -6.67 7.08 12.29
C GLU A 66 -6.79 6.83 10.78
N HIS A 67 -5.97 7.47 9.94
CA HIS A 67 -5.97 7.26 8.50
C HIS A 67 -4.66 6.65 8.01
N LEU A 68 -4.80 5.79 7.00
CA LEU A 68 -3.69 5.17 6.26
C LEU A 68 -3.94 5.35 4.77
N ASN A 69 -2.89 5.67 4.02
CA ASN A 69 -2.92 5.68 2.57
C ASN A 69 -2.26 4.40 2.05
N PHE A 70 -2.89 3.81 1.05
CA PHE A 70 -2.34 2.76 0.20
C PHE A 70 -2.20 3.33 -1.20
N ALA A 71 -1.10 3.04 -1.88
CA ALA A 71 -0.95 3.40 -3.29
C ALA A 71 -0.31 2.26 -4.07
N LEU A 72 -0.85 1.99 -5.26
CA LEU A 72 -0.36 1.00 -6.21
C LEU A 72 -0.16 1.71 -7.55
N ALA A 73 1.09 1.94 -7.92
CA ALA A 73 1.44 2.41 -9.26
C ALA A 73 1.64 1.21 -10.19
N THR A 74 0.96 1.25 -11.33
CA THR A 74 0.92 0.19 -12.33
C THR A 74 1.29 0.77 -13.72
N PRO A 75 1.42 -0.07 -14.76
CA PRO A 75 1.53 0.42 -16.13
C PRO A 75 0.29 1.18 -16.62
N ASP A 76 -0.89 0.87 -16.07
CA ASP A 76 -2.18 1.40 -16.52
C ASP A 76 -2.60 2.69 -15.78
N GLY A 77 -1.85 3.07 -14.76
CA GLY A 77 -2.13 4.21 -13.89
C GLY A 77 -1.77 3.93 -12.43
N THR A 78 -1.99 4.93 -11.59
CA THR A 78 -1.76 4.86 -10.15
C THR A 78 -3.08 4.93 -9.41
N TYR A 79 -3.31 3.93 -8.57
CA TYR A 79 -4.47 3.81 -7.71
C TYR A 79 -4.06 4.13 -6.28
N ALA A 80 -4.83 4.94 -5.58
CA ALA A 80 -4.58 5.23 -4.18
C ALA A 80 -5.88 5.25 -3.37
N LEU A 81 -5.81 4.74 -2.14
CA LEU A 81 -6.92 4.65 -1.21
C LEU A 81 -6.50 5.24 0.13
N ARG A 82 -7.28 6.19 0.65
CA ARG A 82 -7.22 6.58 2.05
C ARG A 82 -8.30 5.83 2.81
N VAL A 83 -7.90 5.15 3.87
CA VAL A 83 -8.84 4.39 4.70
C VAL A 83 -8.83 4.95 6.11
N ARG A 84 -9.99 4.94 6.77
CA ARG A 84 -10.06 5.10 8.22
C ARG A 84 -9.84 3.74 8.88
N PHE A 85 -8.87 3.68 9.77
CA PHE A 85 -8.39 2.47 10.41
C PHE A 85 -8.48 2.59 11.95
N SER A 86 -9.68 2.36 12.48
CA SER A 86 -9.94 2.42 13.92
C SER A 86 -9.80 1.02 14.56
N ALA A 87 -8.55 0.59 14.74
CA ALA A 87 -8.19 -0.74 15.24
C ALA A 87 -7.47 -0.73 16.60
N ASN A 88 -7.59 0.35 17.38
CA ASN A 88 -6.80 0.61 18.60
C ASN A 88 -6.94 -0.45 19.72
N ARG A 89 -7.98 -1.29 19.66
CA ARG A 89 -8.18 -2.42 20.58
C ARG A 89 -7.26 -3.62 20.33
N TYR A 90 -6.56 -3.65 19.20
CA TYR A 90 -5.65 -4.74 18.83
C TYR A 90 -4.18 -4.34 19.03
N SER A 91 -3.32 -5.34 19.21
CA SER A 91 -1.88 -5.12 19.31
C SER A 91 -1.33 -4.51 18.02
N LEU A 92 -0.17 -3.84 18.11
CA LEU A 92 0.50 -3.26 16.95
C LEU A 92 0.72 -4.31 15.85
N ALA A 93 1.19 -5.51 16.22
CA ALA A 93 1.44 -6.60 15.28
C ALA A 93 0.18 -6.97 14.47
N ILE A 94 -0.95 -7.17 15.15
CA ILE A 94 -2.23 -7.49 14.48
C ILE A 94 -2.64 -6.35 13.56
N ARG A 95 -2.49 -5.10 14.01
CA ARG A 95 -2.82 -3.95 13.16
C ARG A 95 -1.95 -3.90 11.90
N GLN A 96 -0.65 -4.15 12.02
CA GLN A 96 0.28 -4.19 10.89
C GLN A 96 -0.06 -5.34 9.92
N GLU A 97 -0.43 -6.52 10.44
CA GLU A 97 -0.89 -7.64 9.61
C GLU A 97 -2.15 -7.30 8.82
N VAL A 98 -3.12 -6.62 9.44
CA VAL A 98 -4.33 -6.17 8.76
C VAL A 98 -3.99 -5.16 7.66
N CYS A 99 -3.13 -4.17 7.93
CA CYS A 99 -2.69 -3.21 6.92
C CYS A 99 -1.93 -3.89 5.77
N ALA A 100 -1.04 -4.83 6.07
CA ALA A 100 -0.32 -5.59 5.06
C ALA A 100 -1.29 -6.40 4.19
N MET A 101 -2.28 -7.06 4.81
CA MET A 101 -3.32 -7.79 4.10
C MET A 101 -4.14 -6.88 3.17
N MET A 102 -4.44 -5.64 3.58
CA MET A 102 -5.11 -4.66 2.72
C MET A 102 -4.29 -4.30 1.49
N ALA A 103 -2.99 -4.00 1.67
CA ALA A 103 -2.09 -3.67 0.57
C ALA A 103 -1.92 -4.86 -0.40
N LEU A 104 -1.79 -6.08 0.13
CA LEU A 104 -1.72 -7.30 -0.69
C LEU A 104 -3.04 -7.59 -1.42
N ASN A 105 -4.18 -7.31 -0.80
CA ASN A 105 -5.47 -7.47 -1.45
C ASN A 105 -5.65 -6.46 -2.60
N MET A 106 -5.18 -5.23 -2.43
CA MET A 106 -5.14 -4.21 -3.48
C MET A 106 -4.32 -4.70 -4.69
N LEU A 107 -3.12 -5.23 -4.44
CA LEU A 107 -2.26 -5.82 -5.46
C LEU A 107 -2.92 -7.05 -6.14
N ARG A 108 -3.49 -7.96 -5.35
CA ARG A 108 -4.19 -9.16 -5.84
C ARG A 108 -5.34 -8.79 -6.76
N ARG A 109 -6.15 -7.80 -6.38
CA ARG A 109 -7.30 -7.33 -7.18
C ARG A 109 -6.84 -6.82 -8.53
N TRP A 110 -5.84 -5.95 -8.55
CA TRP A 110 -5.29 -5.44 -9.82
C TRP A 110 -4.72 -6.57 -10.70
N LEU A 111 -3.95 -7.51 -10.12
CA LEU A 111 -3.41 -8.67 -10.86
C LEU A 111 -4.50 -9.55 -11.48
N ASN A 112 -5.68 -9.60 -10.85
CA ASN A 112 -6.82 -10.37 -11.32
C ASN A 112 -7.77 -9.58 -12.23
N GLY A 113 -7.52 -8.28 -12.49
CA GLY A 113 -8.44 -7.40 -13.20
C GLY A 113 -9.74 -7.11 -12.42
N GLU A 114 -9.72 -7.27 -11.10
CA GLU A 114 -10.82 -6.91 -10.20
C GLU A 114 -10.77 -5.41 -9.88
N ASP A 115 -11.92 -4.83 -9.51
CA ASP A 115 -11.97 -3.46 -9.01
C ASP A 115 -11.14 -3.32 -7.71
N ILE A 116 -10.23 -2.36 -7.71
CA ILE A 116 -9.33 -2.04 -6.61
C ILE A 116 -10.07 -1.29 -5.50
N ILE A 117 -11.01 -0.41 -5.88
CA ILE A 117 -11.74 0.50 -4.98
C ILE A 117 -13.03 -0.21 -4.54
N SER A 118 -12.89 -1.39 -3.92
CA SER A 118 -14.05 -2.14 -3.42
C SER A 118 -14.20 -1.91 -1.93
N GLU A 119 -15.34 -1.34 -1.54
CA GLU A 119 -15.77 -1.26 -0.16
C GLU A 119 -15.85 -2.68 0.43
N HIS A 120 -15.03 -2.95 1.44
CA HIS A 120 -15.23 -4.11 2.30
C HIS A 120 -15.93 -3.60 3.54
N GLY A 121 -16.96 -4.29 4.04
CA GLY A 121 -17.75 -3.85 5.20
C GLY A 121 -16.99 -3.65 6.53
N TRP A 122 -15.66 -3.81 6.52
CA TRP A 122 -14.76 -3.55 7.66
C TRP A 122 -13.69 -2.49 7.38
N ILE A 123 -13.63 -1.94 6.15
CA ILE A 123 -12.72 -0.86 5.74
C ILE A 123 -13.55 0.34 5.29
N ASP A 124 -13.46 1.44 6.03
CA ASP A 124 -14.09 2.70 5.66
C ASP A 124 -13.12 3.47 4.73
N VAL A 125 -13.33 3.34 3.41
CA VAL A 125 -12.57 4.09 2.39
C VAL A 125 -13.09 5.53 2.40
N VAL A 126 -12.26 6.47 2.86
CA VAL A 126 -12.66 7.88 3.00
C VAL A 126 -12.31 8.71 1.78
N GLU A 127 -11.34 8.28 0.99
CA GLU A 127 -10.88 8.96 -0.22
C GLU A 127 -10.28 7.94 -1.18
N SER A 128 -10.47 8.14 -2.48
CA SER A 128 -9.84 7.33 -3.51
C SER A 128 -9.35 8.22 -4.65
N LEU A 129 -8.27 7.80 -5.29
CA LEU A 129 -7.65 8.51 -6.40
C LEU A 129 -7.19 7.50 -7.46
N THR A 130 -7.51 7.81 -8.72
CA THR A 130 -6.97 7.12 -9.91
C THR A 130 -6.36 8.19 -10.81
N ALA A 131 -5.07 8.06 -11.14
CA ALA A 131 -4.32 9.02 -11.93
C ALA A 131 -3.44 8.34 -12.99
#